data_AF-A0A1C3W1R1-F1
#
_entry.id   AF-A0A1C3W1R1-F1
#
_cell.length_a   1.000
_cell.length_b   1.000
_cell.length_c   1.000
_cell.angle_alpha   90.00
_cell.angle_beta   90.00
_cell.angle_gamma   90.00
#
_symmetry.space_group_name_H-M   'P 1'
#
loop_
_entity.id
_entity.type
_entity.pdbx_description
1 polymer ?
#
loop_
_entity_poly.entity_id
_entity_poly.type
_entity_poly.pdbx_seq_one_letter_code
_entity_poly.pdbx_strand_id
1 'polypeptide(L)'
;MSRASLPLPDDLHYLPADWLDECVPPPLDLPDAFIFRDGDRWILRPANDDDVEPHLVRELRAGDIVQFCEHRHFGSFTLDVREDGGWEIDRDYPDYANCFALRSEFDTIAHSVPDLITNAEIEADTCGDIEIWWWSEASTPWQFVVEGDSTRFVKFVGVA
;
A
#
# COMPACT_ATOMS: atom_id res chain seq x y z
N MET A 1 8.74 29.45 7.33
CA MET A 1 9.88 28.74 7.95
C MET A 1 9.71 27.28 7.59
N SER A 2 10.57 26.74 6.73
CA SER A 2 10.50 25.33 6.32
C SER A 2 11.02 24.47 7.48
N ARG A 3 10.14 23.68 8.08
CA ARG A 3 10.51 22.63 9.02
C ARG A 3 10.71 21.37 8.19
N ALA A 4 11.93 20.86 8.20
CA ALA A 4 12.28 19.64 7.50
C ALA A 4 11.47 18.48 8.10
N SER A 5 10.65 17.83 7.26
CA SER A 5 10.11 16.50 7.56
C SER A 5 11.28 15.57 7.79
N LEU A 6 11.35 14.97 8.97
CA LEU A 6 12.30 13.91 9.24
C LEU A 6 11.97 12.74 8.29
N PRO A 7 12.96 12.13 7.61
CA PRO A 7 12.70 10.95 6.80
C PRO A 7 12.21 9.84 7.73
N LEU A 8 10.97 9.39 7.53
CA LEU A 8 10.49 8.17 8.16
C LEU A 8 11.35 7.00 7.62
N PRO A 9 11.87 6.11 8.48
CA PRO A 9 12.67 4.97 8.03
C PRO A 9 11.86 4.03 7.15
N ASP A 10 12.48 3.54 6.07
CA ASP A 10 12.36 2.27 5.32
C ASP A 10 11.08 1.38 5.39
N ASP A 11 9.89 1.90 5.73
CA ASP A 11 8.63 1.15 5.75
C ASP A 11 7.99 1.08 4.34
N LEU A 12 8.83 0.79 3.35
CA LEU A 12 8.41 0.61 1.96
C LEU A 12 8.01 -0.84 1.77
N HIS A 13 6.77 -1.07 1.38
CA HIS A 13 6.24 -2.39 1.09
C HIS A 13 5.76 -2.45 -0.36
N TYR A 14 5.48 -3.66 -0.83
CA TYR A 14 5.10 -3.93 -2.20
C TYR A 14 3.83 -4.77 -2.24
N LEU A 15 3.03 -4.55 -3.26
CA LEU A 15 1.88 -5.37 -3.59
C LEU A 15 1.76 -5.52 -5.10
N PRO A 16 1.44 -6.71 -5.64
CA PRO A 16 1.03 -6.84 -7.03
C PRO A 16 -0.11 -5.87 -7.38
N ALA A 17 0.07 -5.11 -8.45
CA ALA A 17 -0.82 -4.02 -8.81
C ALA A 17 -2.22 -4.51 -9.23
N ASP A 18 -2.31 -5.74 -9.74
CA ASP A 18 -3.54 -6.43 -10.11
C ASP A 18 -4.34 -6.93 -8.89
N TRP A 19 -3.85 -6.74 -7.67
CA TRP A 19 -4.60 -7.06 -6.44
C TRP A 19 -5.19 -5.82 -5.76
N LEU A 20 -4.88 -4.62 -6.24
CA LEU A 20 -5.34 -3.37 -5.63
C LEU A 20 -6.82 -3.05 -5.88
N ASP A 21 -7.46 -3.70 -6.84
CA ASP A 21 -8.84 -3.41 -7.26
C ASP A 21 -9.91 -4.35 -6.70
N GLU A 22 -9.53 -5.48 -6.09
CA GLU A 22 -10.46 -6.48 -5.53
C GLU A 22 -10.44 -6.51 -4.00
N CYS A 23 -9.51 -7.28 -3.42
CA CYS A 23 -9.29 -7.44 -1.99
C CYS A 23 -7.79 -7.31 -1.75
N VAL A 24 -7.38 -6.27 -1.02
CA VAL A 24 -5.98 -5.90 -0.87
C VAL A 24 -5.35 -6.73 0.27
N PRO A 25 -4.52 -7.75 -0.02
CA PRO A 25 -3.85 -8.46 1.05
C PRO A 25 -2.73 -7.58 1.64
N PRO A 26 -2.17 -7.94 2.81
CA PRO A 26 -1.09 -7.19 3.41
C PRO A 26 0.10 -7.03 2.44
N PRO A 27 0.57 -5.79 2.21
CA PRO A 27 1.80 -5.53 1.46
C PRO A 27 3.01 -6.16 2.17
N LEU A 28 4.03 -6.57 1.41
CA LEU A 28 5.23 -7.23 1.95
C LEU A 28 6.50 -6.43 1.66
N ASP A 29 7.53 -6.63 2.49
CA ASP A 29 8.81 -5.89 2.42
C ASP A 29 9.50 -5.98 1.05
N LEU A 30 9.34 -7.11 0.34
CA LEU A 30 10.00 -7.37 -0.93
C LEU A 30 9.07 -8.11 -1.90
N PRO A 31 9.15 -7.85 -3.21
CA PRO A 31 8.45 -8.62 -4.24
C PRO A 31 8.70 -10.13 -4.15
N ASP A 32 9.91 -10.54 -3.74
CA ASP A 32 10.30 -11.95 -3.59
C ASP A 32 9.48 -12.70 -2.55
N ALA A 33 8.94 -11.98 -1.56
CA ALA A 33 8.16 -12.57 -0.47
C ALA A 33 6.83 -13.17 -0.94
N PHE A 34 6.39 -12.85 -2.17
CA PHE A 34 5.20 -13.42 -2.80
C PHE A 34 5.49 -14.71 -3.58
N ILE A 35 6.75 -15.17 -3.66
CA ILE A 35 7.14 -16.38 -4.42
C ILE A 35 7.05 -17.62 -3.52
N PHE A 36 6.23 -18.57 -3.93
CA PHE A 36 6.06 -19.86 -3.25
C PHE A 36 6.41 -21.01 -4.19
N ARG A 37 6.94 -22.11 -3.62
CA ARG A 37 7.21 -23.35 -4.36
C ARG A 37 6.12 -24.37 -4.07
N ASP A 38 5.46 -24.85 -5.11
CA ASP A 38 4.49 -25.96 -5.05
C ASP A 38 4.96 -27.09 -5.99
N GLY A 39 5.64 -28.08 -5.41
CA GLY A 39 6.35 -29.12 -6.15
C GLY A 39 7.41 -28.53 -7.10
N ASP A 40 7.18 -28.68 -8.41
CA ASP A 40 8.03 -28.17 -9.48
C ASP A 40 7.57 -26.81 -10.02
N ARG A 41 6.52 -26.21 -9.44
CA ARG A 41 5.95 -24.94 -9.88
C ARG A 41 6.32 -23.81 -8.93
N TRP A 42 6.44 -22.63 -9.49
CA TRP A 42 6.54 -21.37 -8.76
C TRP A 42 5.19 -20.67 -8.82
N ILE A 43 4.74 -20.17 -7.68
CA ILE A 43 3.42 -19.57 -7.50
C ILE A 43 3.61 -18.17 -6.91
N LEU A 44 2.96 -17.18 -7.53
CA LEU A 44 2.72 -15.88 -6.93
C LEU A 44 1.46 -15.99 -6.07
N ARG A 45 1.56 -15.67 -4.78
CA ARG A 45 0.42 -15.62 -3.86
C ARG A 45 0.71 -14.75 -2.64
N PRO A 46 -0.31 -14.26 -1.91
CA PRO A 46 -0.14 -13.65 -0.60
C PRO A 46 0.56 -14.58 0.41
N ALA A 47 1.32 -13.99 1.34
CA ALA A 47 2.13 -14.74 2.31
C ALA A 47 1.33 -15.38 3.44
N ASN A 48 0.25 -14.74 3.87
CA ASN A 48 -0.61 -15.21 4.96
C ASN A 48 -1.98 -15.58 4.41
N ASP A 49 -2.18 -16.85 4.03
CA ASP A 49 -3.50 -17.45 4.19
C ASP A 49 -3.48 -18.98 4.00
N ASP A 50 -4.24 -19.69 4.82
CA ASP A 50 -4.65 -21.07 4.49
C ASP A 50 -5.81 -21.05 3.48
N ASP A 51 -6.54 -19.93 3.38
CA ASP A 51 -7.70 -19.71 2.50
C ASP A 51 -7.44 -18.58 1.47
N VAL A 52 -6.31 -18.64 0.75
CA VAL A 52 -6.01 -17.63 -0.29
C VAL A 52 -7.07 -17.68 -1.38
N GLU A 53 -7.67 -16.55 -1.69
CA GLU A 53 -8.64 -16.45 -2.77
C GLU A 53 -8.01 -16.85 -4.12
N PRO A 54 -8.66 -17.74 -4.90
CA PRO A 54 -8.06 -18.28 -6.14
C PRO A 54 -7.64 -17.22 -7.16
N HIS A 55 -8.26 -16.03 -7.15
CA HIS A 55 -7.93 -14.94 -8.06
C HIS A 55 -6.58 -14.26 -7.73
N LEU A 56 -6.11 -14.39 -6.48
CA LEU A 56 -4.80 -13.88 -6.02
C LEU A 56 -3.65 -14.87 -6.28
N VAL A 57 -3.93 -16.04 -6.86
CA VAL A 57 -2.95 -17.11 -7.08
C VAL A 57 -2.64 -17.27 -8.55
N ARG A 58 -1.34 -17.19 -8.90
CA ARG A 58 -0.88 -17.31 -10.29
C ARG A 58 0.39 -18.15 -10.39
N GLU A 59 0.45 -19.06 -11.36
CA GLU A 59 1.70 -19.74 -11.71
C GLU A 59 2.69 -18.76 -12.36
N LEU A 60 3.94 -18.76 -11.89
CA LEU A 60 5.04 -17.96 -12.41
C LEU A 60 5.95 -18.79 -13.31
N ARG A 61 6.30 -18.23 -14.47
CA ARG A 61 7.29 -18.79 -15.39
C ARG A 61 8.47 -17.86 -15.54
N ALA A 62 9.67 -18.43 -15.70
CA ALA A 62 10.88 -17.65 -15.91
C ALA A 62 10.69 -16.65 -17.06
N GLY A 63 10.97 -15.38 -16.78
CA GLY A 63 10.78 -14.27 -17.72
C GLY A 63 9.45 -13.53 -17.60
N ASP A 64 8.48 -14.05 -16.84
CA ASP A 64 7.22 -13.36 -16.55
C ASP A 64 7.48 -12.00 -15.90
N ILE A 65 6.62 -11.02 -16.22
CA ILE A 65 6.66 -9.70 -15.62
C ILE A 65 5.44 -9.54 -14.73
N VAL A 66 5.67 -9.07 -13.50
CA VAL A 66 4.64 -8.71 -12.52
C VAL A 66 4.81 -7.22 -12.21
N GLN A 67 3.69 -6.50 -12.17
CA GLN A 67 3.66 -5.09 -11.81
C GLN A 67 3.48 -4.99 -10.30
N PHE A 68 4.34 -4.23 -9.62
CA PHE A 68 4.22 -3.98 -8.18
C PHE A 68 3.98 -2.51 -7.91
N CYS A 69 3.00 -2.21 -7.08
CA CYS A 69 2.85 -0.90 -6.46
C CYS A 69 3.65 -0.85 -5.16
N GLU A 70 4.15 0.33 -4.84
CA GLU A 70 4.85 0.63 -3.61
C GLU A 70 3.85 1.20 -2.59
N HIS A 71 4.04 0.85 -1.32
CA HIS A 71 3.18 1.24 -0.20
C HIS A 71 4.01 1.78 0.96
N ARG A 72 3.49 2.78 1.68
CA ARG A 72 4.01 3.23 2.97
C ARG A 72 2.86 3.55 3.90
N HIS A 73 2.86 2.98 5.11
CA HIS A 73 1.88 3.31 6.14
C HIS A 73 2.47 4.31 7.13
N PHE A 74 1.80 5.43 7.39
CA PHE A 74 2.31 6.46 8.31
C PHE A 74 1.72 6.33 9.72
N GLY A 75 0.82 5.38 9.93
CA GLY A 75 0.20 5.06 11.21
C GLY A 75 -1.08 5.86 11.47
N SER A 76 -1.55 5.76 12.72
CA SER A 76 -2.82 6.36 13.15
C SER A 76 -2.62 7.78 13.66
N PHE A 77 -3.41 8.73 13.17
CA PHE A 77 -3.39 10.15 13.53
C PHE A 77 -4.71 10.53 14.20
N THR A 78 -4.73 11.65 14.91
CA THR A 78 -5.97 12.20 15.47
C THR A 78 -6.37 13.43 14.68
N LEU A 79 -7.60 13.43 14.17
CA LEU A 79 -8.26 14.54 13.47
C LEU A 79 -9.24 15.23 14.40
N ASP A 80 -9.07 16.54 14.57
CA ASP A 80 -9.98 17.44 15.27
C ASP A 80 -10.68 18.33 14.23
N VAL A 81 -12.01 18.27 14.16
CA VAL A 81 -12.84 19.16 13.34
C VAL A 81 -13.57 20.12 14.26
N ARG A 82 -13.23 21.40 14.17
CA ARG A 82 -13.70 22.46 15.06
C ARG A 82 -15.09 22.95 14.65
N GLU A 83 -15.77 23.63 15.58
CA GLU A 83 -17.12 24.20 15.37
C GLU A 83 -17.22 25.14 14.15
N ASP A 84 -16.13 25.85 13.81
CA ASP A 84 -16.07 26.76 12.67
C ASP A 84 -15.82 26.07 11.32
N GLY A 85 -15.72 24.74 11.31
CA GLY A 85 -15.38 23.93 10.13
C GLY A 85 -13.89 23.89 9.81
N GLY A 86 -13.04 24.53 10.62
CA GLY A 86 -11.60 24.33 10.58
C GLY A 86 -11.21 22.94 11.11
N TRP A 87 -10.06 22.43 10.71
CA TRP A 87 -9.56 21.14 11.18
C TRP A 87 -8.06 21.16 11.46
N GLU A 88 -7.61 20.21 12.27
CA GLU A 88 -6.19 20.00 12.61
C GLU A 88 -5.90 18.50 12.77
N ILE A 89 -4.67 18.11 12.43
CA ILE A 89 -4.12 16.79 12.72
C ILE A 89 -3.08 16.93 13.84
N ASP A 90 -3.04 15.99 14.78
CA ASP A 90 -2.18 15.99 15.97
C ASP A 90 -0.67 16.12 15.68
N ARG A 91 -0.24 15.77 14.46
CA ARG A 91 1.16 15.83 14.02
C ARG A 91 1.29 15.88 12.50
N ASP A 92 2.47 16.30 12.05
CA ASP A 92 2.82 16.34 10.63
C ASP A 92 2.86 14.93 10.00
N TYR A 93 2.45 14.84 8.74
CA TYR A 93 2.59 13.66 7.87
C TYR A 93 3.20 14.08 6.53
N PRO A 94 3.74 13.14 5.73
CA PRO A 94 4.36 13.49 4.46
C PRO A 94 3.38 14.12 3.48
N ASP A 95 3.82 15.15 2.76
CA ASP A 95 3.01 15.91 1.78
C ASP A 95 2.58 15.07 0.57
N TYR A 96 3.26 13.95 0.32
CA TYR A 96 2.95 12.99 -0.73
C TYR A 96 1.96 11.90 -0.31
N ALA A 97 1.45 11.89 0.94
CA ALA A 97 0.39 10.97 1.34
C ALA A 97 -0.86 11.17 0.48
N ASN A 98 -1.47 10.07 -0.02
CA ASN A 98 -2.59 10.12 -0.96
C ASN A 98 -3.78 9.24 -0.56
N CYS A 99 -3.73 8.63 0.63
CA CYS A 99 -4.82 7.84 1.17
C CYS A 99 -5.06 8.17 2.64
N PHE A 100 -6.33 8.44 2.96
CA PHE A 100 -6.81 8.84 4.27
C PHE A 100 -8.12 8.11 4.54
N ALA A 101 -8.28 7.47 5.70
CA ALA A 101 -9.55 6.84 6.07
C ALA A 101 -9.78 6.94 7.59
N LEU A 102 -11.04 6.83 8.00
CA LEU A 102 -11.35 6.60 9.41
C LEU A 102 -10.75 5.27 9.86
N ARG A 103 -10.27 5.22 11.10
CA ARG A 103 -9.68 4.00 11.65
C ARG A 103 -10.70 2.85 11.63
N SER A 104 -10.28 1.71 11.07
CA SER A 104 -11.12 0.50 10.92
C SER A 104 -12.31 0.65 9.96
N GLU A 105 -12.37 1.72 9.16
CA GLU A 105 -13.43 1.99 8.20
C GLU A 105 -12.83 2.36 6.84
N PHE A 106 -12.39 1.33 6.12
CA PHE A 106 -11.66 1.48 4.85
C PHE A 106 -12.59 1.71 3.64
N ASP A 107 -13.91 1.71 3.82
CA ASP A 107 -14.83 2.13 2.75
C ASP A 107 -14.85 3.67 2.59
N THR A 108 -14.25 4.40 3.53
CA THR A 108 -14.18 5.88 3.54
C THR A 108 -12.88 6.45 2.97
N ILE A 109 -12.12 5.65 2.21
CA ILE A 109 -10.84 6.10 1.64
C ILE A 109 -11.03 7.38 0.82
N ALA A 110 -10.25 8.39 1.17
CA ALA A 110 -10.18 9.69 0.53
C ALA A 110 -8.73 10.05 0.15
N HIS A 111 -8.57 11.06 -0.69
CA HIS A 111 -7.26 11.52 -1.19
C HIS A 111 -6.72 12.75 -0.46
N SER A 112 -7.48 13.28 0.49
CA SER A 112 -7.08 14.39 1.36
C SER A 112 -7.93 14.40 2.63
N VAL A 113 -7.48 15.11 3.68
CA VAL A 113 -8.27 15.29 4.90
C VAL A 113 -9.60 16.02 4.65
N PRO A 114 -9.67 17.12 3.86
CA PRO A 114 -10.95 17.73 3.52
C PRO A 114 -11.92 16.78 2.79
N ASP A 115 -11.40 15.95 1.88
CA ASP A 115 -12.23 14.95 1.19
C ASP A 115 -12.71 13.88 2.18
N LEU A 116 -11.88 13.45 3.13
CA LEU A 116 -12.27 12.50 4.18
C LEU A 116 -13.40 13.06 5.04
N ILE A 117 -13.27 14.31 5.52
CA ILE A 117 -14.32 15.00 6.30
C ILE A 117 -15.64 15.02 5.54
N THR A 118 -15.58 15.28 4.23
CA THR A 118 -16.76 15.33 3.37
C THR A 118 -17.36 13.94 3.13
N ASN A 119 -16.53 12.96 2.74
CA ASN A 119 -16.97 11.63 2.34
C ASN A 119 -17.47 10.79 3.53
N ALA A 120 -16.84 10.95 4.69
CA ALA A 120 -17.24 10.27 5.92
C ALA A 120 -18.25 11.07 6.75
N GLU A 121 -18.74 12.20 6.23
CA GLU A 121 -19.72 13.08 6.88
C GLU A 121 -19.32 13.45 8.33
N ILE A 122 -18.03 13.75 8.55
CA ILE A 122 -17.50 14.08 9.88
C ILE A 122 -18.09 15.42 10.35
N GLU A 123 -18.84 15.38 11.45
CA GLU A 123 -19.48 16.57 12.01
C GLU A 123 -18.45 17.54 12.63
N ALA A 124 -18.80 18.82 12.67
CA ALA A 124 -18.04 19.81 13.43
C ALA A 124 -18.13 19.53 14.94
N ASP A 125 -17.13 20.00 15.70
CA ASP A 125 -16.96 19.71 17.14
C ASP A 125 -16.76 18.21 17.44
N THR A 126 -16.03 17.52 16.56
CA THR A 126 -15.68 16.10 16.72
C THR A 126 -14.18 15.85 16.65
N CYS A 127 -13.75 14.75 17.27
CA CYS A 127 -12.37 14.29 17.29
C CYS A 127 -12.35 12.78 17.07
N GLY A 128 -11.49 12.29 16.18
CA GLY A 128 -11.43 10.87 15.82
C GLY A 128 -10.07 10.40 15.31
N ASP A 129 -9.87 9.09 15.32
CA ASP A 129 -8.66 8.46 14.77
C ASP A 129 -8.81 8.24 13.27
N ILE A 130 -7.79 8.61 12.51
CA ILE A 130 -7.66 8.34 11.08
C ILE A 130 -6.38 7.55 10.80
N GLU A 131 -6.35 6.80 9.72
CA GLU A 131 -5.13 6.20 9.18
C GLU A 131 -4.69 6.99 7.95
N ILE A 132 -3.37 7.21 7.81
CA ILE A 132 -2.77 7.90 6.67
C ILE A 132 -1.70 7.02 6.06
N TRP A 133 -1.76 6.81 4.76
CA TRP A 133 -0.79 6.02 4.02
C TRP A 133 -0.60 6.56 2.60
N TRP A 134 0.29 5.90 1.87
CA TRP A 134 0.61 6.21 0.50
C TRP A 134 0.68 4.94 -0.35
N TRP A 135 0.13 5.04 -1.55
CA TRP A 135 0.37 4.11 -2.65
C TRP A 135 1.04 4.84 -3.81
N SER A 136 1.99 4.19 -4.49
CA SER A 136 2.55 4.72 -5.73
C SER A 136 1.49 4.92 -6.81
N GLU A 137 1.49 6.08 -7.45
CA GLU A 137 0.62 6.41 -8.59
C GLU A 137 0.81 5.50 -9.81
N ALA A 138 2.01 4.91 -9.95
CA ALA A 138 2.35 4.00 -11.03
C ALA A 138 3.01 2.75 -10.46
N SER A 139 2.63 1.60 -11.01
CA SER A 139 3.30 0.34 -10.72
C SER A 139 4.64 0.25 -11.44
N THR A 140 5.54 -0.51 -10.85
CA THR A 140 6.86 -0.81 -11.40
C THR A 140 6.89 -2.25 -11.92
N PRO A 141 7.39 -2.50 -13.14
CA PRO A 141 7.57 -3.85 -13.65
C PRO A 141 8.75 -4.56 -12.97
N TRP A 142 8.56 -5.81 -12.58
CA TRP A 142 9.61 -6.71 -12.10
C TRP A 142 9.56 -8.02 -12.86
N GLN A 143 10.72 -8.48 -13.34
CA GLN A 143 10.84 -9.74 -14.05
C GLN A 143 11.15 -10.88 -13.07
N PHE A 144 10.40 -11.97 -13.16
CA PHE A 144 10.66 -13.20 -12.44
C PHE A 144 11.83 -13.96 -13.08
N VAL A 145 12.91 -14.14 -12.32
CA VAL A 145 14.14 -14.80 -12.75
C VAL A 145 14.31 -16.10 -11.98
N VAL A 146 14.67 -17.16 -12.71
CA VAL A 146 14.99 -18.48 -12.15
C VAL A 146 16.44 -18.82 -12.51
N GLU A 147 17.25 -19.08 -11.47
CA GLU A 147 18.66 -19.44 -11.58
C GLU A 147 18.89 -20.77 -10.84
N GLY A 148 18.73 -21.88 -11.55
CA GLY A 148 18.75 -23.21 -10.93
C GLY A 148 17.55 -23.39 -9.97
N ASP A 149 17.84 -23.64 -8.70
CA ASP A 149 16.82 -23.75 -7.63
C ASP A 149 16.48 -22.42 -6.96
N SER A 150 17.14 -21.32 -7.34
CA SER A 150 16.91 -20.00 -6.77
C SER A 150 15.98 -19.16 -7.64
N THR A 151 15.15 -18.35 -7.01
CA THR A 151 14.19 -17.45 -7.66
C THR A 151 14.25 -16.07 -7.05
N ARG A 152 13.96 -15.05 -7.86
CA ARG A 152 13.79 -13.66 -7.42
C ARG A 152 13.06 -12.84 -8.47
N PHE A 153 12.50 -11.73 -8.06
CA PHE A 153 12.10 -10.64 -8.91
C PHE A 153 13.26 -9.65 -9.08
N VAL A 154 13.48 -9.21 -10.31
CA VAL A 154 14.45 -8.15 -10.62
C VAL A 154 13.69 -6.98 -11.23
N LYS A 155 13.84 -5.80 -10.61
CA LYS A 155 13.21 -4.56 -11.08
C LYS A 155 13.61 -4.32 -12.54
N PHE A 156 12.62 -4.28 -13.42
CA PHE A 156 12.84 -4.10 -14.85
C PHE A 156 13.06 -2.61 -15.11
N VAL A 157 14.31 -2.18 -15.10
CA VAL A 157 14.68 -0.83 -15.53
C VAL A 157 14.75 -0.87 -17.05
N GLY A 158 13.70 -0.39 -17.71
CA GLY A 158 13.71 -0.27 -19.17
C GLY A 158 14.96 0.49 -19.62
N VAL A 159 15.68 -0.06 -20.61
CA VAL A 159 16.74 0.68 -21.29
C VAL A 159 16.07 1.89 -21.95
N ALA A 160 16.47 3.09 -21.55
CA ALA A 160 15.97 4.36 -22.08
C ALA A 160 16.14 4.47 -23.60
#